data_AF-A0A1G9BZT5-F1
#
_entry.id   AF-A0A1G9BZT5-F1
#
_cell.length_a   1.000
_cell.length_b   1.000
_cell.length_c   1.000
_cell.angle_alpha   90.00
_cell.angle_beta   90.00
_cell.angle_gamma   90.00
#
_symmetry.space_group_name_H-M   'P 1'
#
loop_
_entity.id
_entity.type
_entity.pdbx_description
1 polymer ?
#
loop_
_entity_poly.entity_id
_entity_poly.type
_entity_poly.pdbx_seq_one_letter_code
_entity_poly.pdbx_strand_id
1 'polypeptide(L)'
;METLKALHWKLFAEGKSGIMVVLQALDAAGKDEAISFVFSNLNAQGLRTTSFGKPSETEKKHDYLWRLHDGLPARGEISLLNRSYYEEVIVKQVHNDIEDYEYPPGTKIEDVWQMRYRQLNDHEKYLVENNIHVIKFFFHVSESEQKDRLLKRMKNEDRQWEFSFNDVEEREYWDDYQKVFNDVLNNTSSSYAPWYVLPADNEWLSRAVITKVMNEKLKEINPDFPTISKDKEKELKDYIDKLEKE
;
A
#
# COMPACT_ATOMS: atom_id res chain seq x y z
N MET A 1 -0.48 -18.35 6.70
CA MET A 1 -0.22 -18.17 5.26
C MET A 1 -1.25 -18.90 4.39
N GLU A 2 -1.56 -20.18 4.64
CA GLU A 2 -2.55 -20.94 3.84
C GLU A 2 -3.94 -20.27 3.79
N THR A 3 -4.44 -19.76 4.91
CA THR A 3 -5.73 -19.05 4.97
C THR A 3 -5.75 -17.79 4.10
N LEU A 4 -4.64 -17.04 4.08
CA LEU A 4 -4.53 -15.79 3.33
C LEU A 4 -4.60 -16.06 1.83
N LYS A 5 -3.84 -17.05 1.36
CA LYS A 5 -3.84 -17.48 -0.03
C LYS A 5 -5.21 -17.97 -0.48
N ALA A 6 -5.89 -18.79 0.33
CA ALA A 6 -7.21 -19.31 0.02
C ALA A 6 -8.27 -18.20 -0.11
N LEU A 7 -8.27 -17.23 0.81
CA LEU A 7 -9.18 -16.08 0.76
C LEU A 7 -8.85 -15.15 -0.42
N HIS A 8 -7.57 -14.96 -0.74
CA HIS A 8 -7.17 -14.18 -1.92
C HIS A 8 -7.66 -14.80 -3.23
N TRP A 9 -7.61 -16.14 -3.35
CA TRP A 9 -8.19 -16.84 -4.50
C TRP A 9 -9.69 -16.59 -4.64
N LYS A 10 -10.42 -16.59 -3.52
CA LYS A 10 -11.86 -16.29 -3.52
C LYS A 10 -12.12 -14.83 -3.90
N LEU A 11 -11.33 -13.88 -3.38
CA LEU A 11 -11.41 -12.47 -3.77
C LEU A 11 -11.27 -12.32 -5.29
N PHE A 12 -10.21 -12.92 -5.85
CA PHE A 12 -9.93 -12.89 -7.28
C PHE A 12 -11.05 -13.51 -8.12
N ALA A 13 -11.54 -14.69 -7.71
CA ALA A 13 -12.61 -15.37 -8.43
C ALA A 13 -13.96 -14.64 -8.34
N GLU A 14 -14.27 -14.03 -7.20
CA GLU A 14 -15.52 -13.30 -7.02
C GLU A 14 -15.55 -11.98 -7.80
N GLY A 15 -14.43 -11.26 -7.84
CA GLY A 15 -14.29 -10.06 -8.66
C GLY A 15 -15.25 -8.92 -8.27
N LYS A 16 -15.69 -8.86 -7.00
CA LYS A 16 -16.61 -7.82 -6.50
C LYS A 16 -15.95 -6.73 -5.69
N SER A 17 -14.86 -7.02 -4.98
CA SER A 17 -14.13 -6.06 -4.13
C SER A 17 -12.67 -5.98 -4.54
N GLY A 18 -12.00 -4.87 -4.27
CA GLY A 18 -10.54 -4.75 -4.38
C GLY A 18 -9.93 -4.36 -3.04
N ILE A 19 -8.63 -4.60 -2.85
CA ILE A 19 -7.91 -4.12 -1.67
C ILE A 19 -6.69 -3.32 -2.12
N MET A 20 -6.62 -2.06 -1.73
CA MET A 20 -5.43 -1.23 -1.85
C MET A 20 -4.66 -1.27 -0.53
N VAL A 21 -3.40 -1.70 -0.60
CA VAL A 21 -2.46 -1.72 0.52
C VAL A 21 -1.44 -0.61 0.31
N VAL A 22 -1.42 0.35 1.22
CA VAL A 22 -0.45 1.45 1.23
C VAL A 22 0.70 1.09 2.17
N LEU A 23 1.93 1.20 1.69
CA LEU A 23 3.13 0.87 2.46
C LEU A 23 4.03 2.10 2.55
N GLN A 24 4.16 2.62 3.78
CA GLN A 24 4.98 3.79 4.09
C GLN A 24 6.07 3.45 5.10
N ALA A 25 7.24 4.02 4.90
CA ALA A 25 8.41 3.76 5.71
C ALA A 25 9.53 4.77 5.42
N LEU A 26 10.40 5.01 6.40
CA LEU A 26 11.73 5.55 6.11
C LEU A 26 12.58 4.49 5.37
N ASP A 27 13.59 4.95 4.65
CA ASP A 27 14.51 4.05 3.97
C ASP A 27 15.22 3.13 4.96
N ALA A 28 15.56 1.92 4.49
CA ALA A 28 16.08 0.80 5.28
C ALA A 28 15.15 0.23 6.38
N ALA A 29 13.86 0.58 6.41
CA ALA A 29 12.91 0.01 7.37
C ALA A 29 12.46 -1.44 7.08
N GLY A 30 12.86 -2.05 5.96
CA GLY A 30 12.55 -3.46 5.65
C GLY A 30 11.22 -3.70 4.91
N LYS A 31 10.69 -2.64 4.27
CA LYS A 31 9.41 -2.66 3.54
C LYS A 31 9.40 -3.68 2.40
N ASP A 32 10.45 -3.70 1.57
CA ASP A 32 10.51 -4.57 0.37
C ASP A 32 10.63 -6.04 0.75
N GLU A 33 11.38 -6.36 1.81
CA GLU A 33 11.50 -7.70 2.34
C GLU A 33 10.18 -8.19 2.96
N ALA A 34 9.43 -7.29 3.61
CA ALA A 34 8.09 -7.61 4.12
C ALA A 34 7.09 -7.84 2.99
N ILE A 35 7.14 -7.03 1.93
CA ILE A 35 6.34 -7.23 0.71
C ILE A 35 6.62 -8.62 0.13
N SER A 36 7.90 -8.89 -0.12
CA SER A 36 8.35 -10.14 -0.71
C SER A 36 7.92 -11.32 0.16
N PHE A 37 8.07 -11.27 1.48
CA PHE A 37 7.68 -12.38 2.34
C PHE A 37 6.16 -12.64 2.37
N VAL A 38 5.36 -11.60 2.59
CA VAL A 38 3.92 -11.76 2.82
C VAL A 38 3.19 -12.02 1.50
N PHE A 39 3.47 -11.21 0.48
CA PHE A 39 2.68 -11.18 -0.73
C PHE A 39 3.19 -12.12 -1.83
N SER A 40 4.44 -12.61 -1.79
CA SER A 40 4.90 -13.66 -2.74
C SER A 40 4.12 -14.98 -2.63
N ASN A 41 3.44 -15.20 -1.51
CA ASN A 41 2.61 -16.38 -1.29
C ASN A 41 1.21 -16.28 -1.93
N LEU A 42 0.87 -15.12 -2.49
CA LEU A 42 -0.40 -14.85 -3.15
C LEU A 42 -0.37 -15.21 -4.64
N ASN A 43 -1.55 -15.26 -5.26
CA ASN A 43 -1.64 -15.48 -6.70
C ASN A 43 -1.18 -14.23 -7.47
N ALA A 44 -0.18 -14.38 -8.33
CA ALA A 44 0.36 -13.27 -9.13
C ALA A 44 -0.70 -12.59 -10.02
N GLN A 45 -1.73 -13.31 -10.48
CA GLN A 45 -2.78 -12.74 -11.32
C GLN A 45 -3.71 -11.78 -10.56
N GLY A 46 -3.83 -11.92 -9.24
CA GLY A 46 -4.64 -11.07 -8.39
C GLY A 46 -3.83 -10.13 -7.50
N LEU A 47 -2.52 -10.00 -7.78
CA LEU A 47 -1.60 -9.17 -7.03
C LEU A 47 -0.93 -8.17 -7.97
N ARG A 48 -1.11 -6.88 -7.69
CA ARG A 48 -0.47 -5.79 -8.42
C ARG A 48 0.49 -5.07 -7.48
N THR A 49 1.67 -4.71 -7.96
CA THR A 49 2.60 -3.84 -7.22
C THR A 49 2.89 -2.63 -8.08
N THR A 50 2.69 -1.45 -7.52
CA THR A 50 2.97 -0.18 -8.17
C THR A 50 3.92 0.61 -7.29
N SER A 51 5.06 1.00 -7.86
CA SER A 51 6.03 1.86 -7.21
C SER A 51 6.04 3.22 -7.90
N PHE A 52 5.81 4.29 -7.15
CA PHE A 52 5.85 5.65 -7.70
C PHE A 52 7.23 6.28 -7.50
N GLY A 53 7.82 6.76 -8.59
CA GLY A 53 9.02 7.59 -8.58
C GLY A 53 8.70 9.08 -8.45
N LYS A 54 9.70 9.94 -8.69
CA LYS A 54 9.49 11.39 -8.80
C LYS A 54 8.48 11.71 -9.90
N PRO A 55 7.55 12.67 -9.70
CA PRO A 55 6.57 13.02 -10.71
C PRO A 55 7.19 13.45 -12.04
N SER A 56 6.66 12.94 -13.15
CA SER A 56 7.03 13.39 -14.49
C SER A 56 6.48 14.79 -14.80
N GLU A 57 7.01 15.45 -15.83
CA GLU A 57 6.53 16.78 -16.26
C GLU A 57 5.05 16.77 -16.70
N THR A 58 4.52 15.62 -17.14
CA THR A 58 3.09 15.48 -17.41
C THR A 58 2.32 15.35 -16.09
N GLU A 59 2.79 14.53 -15.16
CA GLU A 59 2.13 14.33 -13.87
C GLU A 59 2.04 15.62 -13.05
N LYS A 60 3.09 16.46 -13.09
CA LYS A 60 3.10 17.78 -12.43
C LYS A 60 2.06 18.78 -12.98
N LYS A 61 1.55 18.56 -14.19
CA LYS A 61 0.48 19.38 -14.79
C LYS A 61 -0.92 18.95 -14.36
N HIS A 62 -1.03 17.87 -13.59
CA HIS A 62 -2.26 17.38 -13.00
C HIS A 62 -2.23 17.56 -11.48
N ASP A 63 -3.36 17.32 -10.81
CA ASP A 63 -3.36 17.21 -9.36
C ASP A 63 -2.57 15.98 -8.90
N TYR A 64 -2.04 16.01 -7.67
CA TYR A 64 -1.17 14.97 -7.15
C TYR A 64 -1.81 13.58 -7.02
N LEU A 65 -3.15 13.49 -6.95
CA LEU A 65 -3.87 12.21 -6.89
C LEU A 65 -4.08 11.61 -8.27
N TRP A 66 -4.01 12.40 -9.34
CA TRP A 66 -4.26 11.96 -10.70
C TRP A 66 -3.44 10.72 -11.08
N ARG A 67 -2.11 10.80 -10.91
CA ARG A 67 -1.19 9.71 -11.29
C ARG A 67 -1.38 8.43 -10.47
N LEU A 68 -2.03 8.55 -9.32
CA LEU A 68 -2.18 7.44 -8.38
C LEU A 68 -3.37 6.55 -8.72
N HIS A 69 -4.27 7.02 -9.61
CA HIS A 69 -5.27 6.16 -10.21
C HIS A 69 -4.65 4.94 -10.89
N ASP A 70 -3.45 5.10 -11.47
CA ASP A 70 -2.72 3.99 -12.06
C ASP A 70 -2.35 2.92 -11.03
N GLY A 71 -2.32 3.23 -9.73
CA GLY A 71 -2.04 2.27 -8.67
C GLY A 71 -3.28 1.56 -8.11
N LEU A 72 -4.50 1.92 -8.51
CA LEU A 72 -5.70 1.32 -7.94
C LEU A 72 -5.87 -0.15 -8.36
N PRO A 73 -6.39 -1.01 -7.46
CA PRO A 73 -6.72 -2.39 -7.81
C PRO A 73 -7.98 -2.46 -8.67
N ALA A 74 -8.02 -3.40 -9.61
CA ALA A 74 -9.30 -3.86 -10.14
C ALA A 74 -10.07 -4.66 -9.07
N ARG A 75 -11.37 -4.91 -9.31
CA ARG A 75 -12.11 -5.84 -8.46
C ARG A 75 -11.53 -7.24 -8.62
N GLY A 76 -11.32 -7.93 -7.50
CA GLY A 76 -10.61 -9.20 -7.41
C GLY A 76 -9.11 -9.06 -7.13
N GLU A 77 -8.56 -7.84 -7.17
CA GLU A 77 -7.13 -7.60 -6.98
C GLU A 77 -6.79 -7.08 -5.58
N ILE A 78 -5.57 -7.39 -5.17
CA ILE A 78 -4.84 -6.67 -4.13
C ILE A 78 -3.76 -5.85 -4.82
N SER A 79 -3.80 -4.52 -4.66
CA SER A 79 -2.75 -3.62 -5.14
C SER A 79 -1.86 -3.17 -3.99
N LEU A 80 -0.55 -3.29 -4.16
CA LEU A 80 0.47 -2.84 -3.23
C LEU A 80 1.08 -1.53 -3.75
N LEU A 81 0.88 -0.45 -3.02
CA LEU A 81 1.53 0.83 -3.30
C LEU A 81 2.82 0.93 -2.50
N ASN A 82 3.95 0.68 -3.19
CA ASN A 82 5.28 0.88 -2.63
C ASN A 82 5.71 2.34 -2.89
N ARG A 83 5.55 3.18 -1.85
CA ARG A 83 5.37 4.64 -1.97
C ARG A 83 3.99 4.96 -2.54
N SER A 84 3.34 6.00 -2.06
CA SER A 84 1.91 6.29 -2.32
C SER A 84 1.62 7.79 -2.36
N TYR A 85 0.35 8.20 -2.39
CA TYR A 85 -0.04 9.61 -2.21
C TYR A 85 0.51 10.22 -0.93
N TYR A 86 0.87 9.42 0.06
CA TYR A 86 1.42 9.95 1.30
C TYR A 86 2.81 10.59 1.12
N GLU A 87 3.54 10.30 0.03
CA GLU A 87 4.78 11.04 -0.29
C GLU A 87 4.52 12.55 -0.44
N GLU A 88 3.33 12.91 -0.93
CA GLU A 88 2.93 14.30 -1.20
C GLU A 88 2.62 15.10 0.06
N VAL A 89 2.54 14.42 1.21
CA VAL A 89 2.41 15.05 2.53
C VAL A 89 3.59 14.73 3.44
N ILE A 90 4.31 13.63 3.23
CA ILE A 90 5.44 13.26 4.09
C ILE A 90 6.68 14.04 3.69
N VAL A 91 7.26 13.73 2.53
CA VAL A 91 8.55 14.29 2.09
C VAL A 91 8.44 15.80 1.93
N LYS A 92 7.34 16.27 1.36
CA LYS A 92 7.13 17.71 1.14
C LYS A 92 6.94 18.50 2.41
N GLN A 93 6.34 17.93 3.45
CA GLN A 93 6.20 18.62 4.73
C GLN A 93 7.52 18.66 5.49
N VAL A 94 8.33 17.60 5.41
CA VAL A 94 9.68 17.56 6.01
C VAL A 94 10.58 18.62 5.38
N HIS A 95 10.59 18.72 4.06
CA HIS A 95 11.45 19.66 3.33
C HIS A 95 10.82 21.06 3.15
N ASN A 96 9.62 21.29 3.69
CA ASN A 96 8.82 22.49 3.47
C ASN A 96 8.68 22.86 1.97
N ASP A 97 8.58 21.84 1.12
CA ASP A 97 8.48 21.93 -0.34
C ASP A 97 7.01 22.09 -0.79
N ILE A 98 6.47 23.25 -0.44
CA ILE A 98 5.11 23.67 -0.79
C ILE A 98 5.10 24.72 -1.90
N GLU A 99 6.20 25.44 -2.12
CA GLU A 99 6.24 26.54 -3.10
C GLU A 99 6.17 26.04 -4.55
N ASP A 100 6.51 24.78 -4.79
CA ASP A 100 6.54 24.16 -6.12
C ASP A 100 5.15 23.75 -6.66
N TYR A 101 4.06 24.09 -5.95
CA TYR A 101 2.70 23.74 -6.35
C TYR A 101 1.85 24.93 -6.82
N GLU A 102 1.11 24.70 -7.90
CA GLU A 102 0.04 25.59 -8.33
C GLU A 102 -1.20 25.39 -7.45
N TYR A 103 -1.25 26.11 -6.33
CA TYR A 103 -2.43 26.15 -5.48
C TYR A 103 -3.48 27.14 -5.99
N PRO A 104 -4.78 26.91 -5.70
CA PRO A 104 -5.82 27.88 -5.98
C PRO A 104 -5.50 29.26 -5.38
N PRO A 105 -5.82 30.37 -6.07
CA PRO A 105 -5.61 31.71 -5.54
C PRO A 105 -6.27 31.90 -4.17
N GLY A 106 -5.52 32.47 -3.21
CA GLY A 106 -5.99 32.68 -1.84
C GLY A 106 -5.79 31.48 -0.89
N THR A 107 -5.17 30.40 -1.36
CA THR A 107 -4.71 29.31 -0.48
C THR A 107 -3.67 29.83 0.49
N LYS A 108 -3.90 29.65 1.79
CA LYS A 108 -2.89 29.93 2.81
C LYS A 108 -2.00 28.72 2.98
N ILE A 109 -0.69 28.95 2.97
CA ILE A 109 0.34 27.94 3.15
C ILE A 109 0.12 27.11 4.43
N GLU A 110 -0.22 27.78 5.54
CA GLU A 110 -0.47 27.15 6.85
C GLU A 110 -1.63 26.13 6.83
N ASP A 111 -2.58 26.27 5.90
CA ASP A 111 -3.74 25.39 5.77
C ASP A 111 -3.51 24.21 4.81
N VAL A 112 -2.40 24.20 4.08
CA VAL A 112 -2.14 23.24 3.00
C VAL A 112 -2.17 21.79 3.51
N TRP A 113 -1.54 21.50 4.65
CA TRP A 113 -1.46 20.12 5.16
C TRP A 113 -2.81 19.59 5.62
N GLN A 114 -3.59 20.41 6.33
CA GLN A 114 -4.95 20.04 6.74
C GLN A 114 -5.87 19.84 5.52
N MET A 115 -5.72 20.69 4.50
CA MET A 115 -6.41 20.48 3.22
C MET A 115 -6.00 19.16 2.57
N ARG A 116 -4.70 18.83 2.53
CA ARG A 116 -4.20 17.57 1.96
C ARG A 116 -4.73 16.36 2.72
N TYR A 117 -4.65 16.34 4.06
CA TYR A 117 -5.19 15.24 4.86
C TYR A 117 -6.68 15.02 4.61
N ARG A 118 -7.48 16.10 4.53
CA ARG A 118 -8.89 16.00 4.15
C ARG A 118 -9.05 15.38 2.76
N GLN A 119 -8.31 15.85 1.76
CA GLN A 119 -8.36 15.31 0.38
C GLN A 119 -8.00 13.81 0.33
N LEU A 120 -6.99 13.38 1.08
CA LEU A 120 -6.62 11.96 1.19
C LEU A 120 -7.75 11.13 1.82
N ASN A 121 -8.32 11.61 2.92
CA ASN A 121 -9.46 10.95 3.57
C ASN A 121 -10.68 10.87 2.65
N ASP A 122 -11.01 11.95 1.94
CA ASP A 122 -12.12 11.99 0.99
C ASP A 122 -11.91 10.99 -0.16
N HIS A 123 -10.68 10.90 -0.69
CA HIS A 123 -10.32 9.94 -1.72
C HIS A 123 -10.43 8.49 -1.23
N GLU A 124 -9.83 8.16 -0.08
CA GLU A 124 -9.90 6.83 0.50
C GLU A 124 -11.34 6.42 0.84
N LYS A 125 -12.14 7.36 1.35
CA LYS A 125 -13.56 7.15 1.62
C LYS A 125 -14.32 6.85 0.33
N TYR A 126 -14.10 7.63 -0.72
CA TYR A 126 -14.68 7.39 -2.04
C TYR A 126 -14.37 5.98 -2.55
N LEU A 127 -13.12 5.51 -2.39
CA LEU A 127 -12.74 4.14 -2.77
C LEU A 127 -13.50 3.08 -1.97
N VAL A 128 -13.56 3.22 -0.65
CA VAL A 128 -14.25 2.27 0.24
C VAL A 128 -15.74 2.21 -0.06
N GLU A 129 -16.38 3.35 -0.31
CA GLU A 129 -17.79 3.44 -0.72
C GLU A 129 -18.06 2.75 -2.07
N ASN A 130 -17.03 2.52 -2.88
CA ASN A 130 -17.08 1.78 -4.15
C ASN A 130 -16.56 0.34 -4.04
N ASN A 131 -16.45 -0.18 -2.81
CA ASN A 131 -16.02 -1.54 -2.47
C ASN A 131 -14.54 -1.82 -2.82
N ILE A 132 -13.72 -0.77 -2.76
CA ILE A 132 -12.25 -0.84 -2.80
C ILE A 132 -11.73 -0.53 -1.40
N HIS A 133 -11.34 -1.55 -0.66
CA HIS A 133 -10.89 -1.42 0.73
C HIS A 133 -9.47 -0.85 0.79
N VAL A 134 -9.19 -0.01 1.79
CA VAL A 134 -7.85 0.58 1.99
C VAL A 134 -7.27 0.10 3.32
N ILE A 135 -6.05 -0.42 3.29
CA ILE A 135 -5.26 -0.75 4.48
C ILE A 135 -3.90 -0.10 4.37
N LYS A 136 -3.44 0.55 5.44
CA LYS A 136 -2.22 1.34 5.41
C LYS A 136 -1.27 0.83 6.49
N PHE A 137 -0.02 0.58 6.11
CA PHE A 137 1.02 0.10 7.02
C PHE A 137 2.18 1.09 7.05
N PHE A 138 2.53 1.52 8.27
CA PHE A 138 3.72 2.33 8.52
C PHE A 138 4.78 1.45 9.20
N PHE A 139 5.93 1.27 8.56
CA PHE A 139 7.06 0.55 9.12
C PHE A 139 7.86 1.48 10.02
N HIS A 140 7.60 1.39 11.33
CA HIS A 140 8.26 2.19 12.34
C HIS A 140 9.54 1.50 12.80
N VAL A 141 10.66 1.89 12.18
CA VAL A 141 12.01 1.44 12.54
C VAL A 141 12.62 2.43 13.54
N SER A 142 13.42 1.92 14.48
CA SER A 142 14.19 2.77 15.38
C SER A 142 15.36 3.41 14.65
N GLU A 143 15.78 4.56 15.16
CA GLU A 143 16.93 5.28 14.64
C GLU A 143 18.19 4.40 14.66
N SER A 144 18.37 3.59 15.71
CA SER A 144 19.53 2.69 15.85
C SER A 144 19.50 1.57 14.83
N GLU A 145 18.36 0.90 14.66
CA GLU A 145 18.25 -0.21 13.72
C GLU A 145 18.43 0.26 12.27
N GLN A 146 17.86 1.43 11.91
CA GLN A 146 18.05 2.01 10.58
C GLN A 146 19.54 2.26 10.29
N LYS A 147 20.29 2.81 11.26
CA LYS A 147 21.74 3.03 11.14
C LYS A 147 22.48 1.73 10.86
N ASP A 148 22.19 0.69 11.63
CA ASP A 148 22.88 -0.61 11.49
C ASP A 148 22.57 -1.25 10.12
N ARG A 149 21.34 -1.13 9.63
CA ARG A 149 20.94 -1.61 8.30
C ARG A 149 21.62 -0.84 7.17
N LEU A 150 21.68 0.49 7.25
CA LEU A 150 22.39 1.33 6.27
C LEU A 150 23.88 0.99 6.24
N LEU A 151 24.52 0.90 7.41
CA LEU A 151 25.93 0.50 7.50
C LEU A 151 26.19 -0.88 6.90
N LYS A 152 25.28 -1.84 7.13
CA LYS A 152 25.37 -3.18 6.55
C LYS A 152 25.26 -3.16 5.02
N ARG A 153 24.35 -2.36 4.44
CA ARG A 153 24.22 -2.19 2.98
C ARG A 153 25.45 -1.53 2.37
N MET A 154 25.96 -0.47 2.99
CA MET A 154 27.15 0.25 2.51
C MET A 154 28.43 -0.60 2.55
N LYS A 155 28.59 -1.44 3.59
CA LYS A 155 29.79 -2.27 3.79
C LYS A 155 29.75 -3.61 3.04
N ASN A 156 28.62 -3.98 2.45
CA ASN A 156 28.46 -5.24 1.73
C ASN A 156 28.33 -4.97 0.22
N GLU A 157 29.35 -5.31 -0.55
CA GLU A 157 29.40 -5.09 -2.01
C GLU A 157 28.18 -5.69 -2.74
N ASP A 158 27.68 -6.86 -2.30
CA ASP A 158 26.50 -7.52 -2.90
C ASP A 158 25.18 -6.77 -2.64
N ARG A 159 25.17 -5.79 -1.73
CA ARG A 159 23.98 -5.02 -1.33
C ARG A 159 24.11 -3.52 -1.62
N GLN A 160 25.26 -3.06 -2.11
CA GLN A 160 25.47 -1.64 -2.41
C GLN A 160 24.52 -1.12 -3.50
N TRP A 161 24.03 -2.00 -4.40
CA TRP A 161 23.04 -1.64 -5.40
C TRP A 161 21.68 -1.25 -4.81
N GLU A 162 21.38 -1.65 -3.57
CA GLU A 162 20.15 -1.30 -2.82
C GLU A 162 20.30 0.04 -2.06
N PHE A 163 21.49 0.64 -2.05
CA PHE A 163 21.80 1.83 -1.25
C PHE A 163 21.78 3.11 -2.08
N SER A 164 21.23 4.17 -1.51
CA SER A 164 21.32 5.53 -2.03
C SER A 164 21.97 6.45 -1.00
N PHE A 165 22.86 7.36 -1.44
CA PHE A 165 23.45 8.37 -0.56
C PHE A 165 22.39 9.29 0.06
N ASN A 166 21.30 9.52 -0.65
CA ASN A 166 20.15 10.29 -0.15
C ASN A 166 19.59 9.67 1.14
N ASP A 167 19.68 8.36 1.35
CA ASP A 167 19.16 7.70 2.56
C ASP A 167 19.87 8.19 3.83
N VAL A 168 21.14 8.61 3.71
CA VAL A 168 21.92 9.18 4.83
C VAL A 168 21.57 10.65 5.02
N GLU A 169 21.32 11.39 3.95
CA GLU A 169 20.89 12.80 4.00
C GLU A 169 19.48 12.93 4.60
N GLU A 170 18.51 12.10 4.19
CA GLU A 170 17.16 12.10 4.74
C GLU A 170 17.14 11.74 6.24
N ARG A 171 18.13 10.97 6.69
CA ARG A 171 18.28 10.62 8.10
C ARG A 171 18.60 11.85 8.96
N GLU A 172 19.19 12.92 8.41
CA GLU A 172 19.43 14.16 9.16
C GLU A 172 18.11 14.83 9.59
N TYR A 173 17.01 14.55 8.88
CA TYR A 173 15.66 15.04 9.18
C TYR A 173 14.84 14.08 10.04
N TRP A 174 15.48 13.14 10.76
CA TRP A 174 14.80 12.09 11.52
C TRP A 174 13.65 12.61 12.39
N ASP A 175 13.91 13.64 13.19
CA ASP A 175 12.92 14.21 14.12
C ASP A 175 11.75 14.87 13.38
N ASP A 176 12.00 15.47 12.22
CA ASP A 176 10.95 16.09 11.41
C ASP A 176 10.10 15.02 10.73
N TYR A 177 10.71 13.94 10.22
CA TYR A 177 9.97 12.77 9.79
C TYR A 177 9.09 12.18 10.90
N GLN A 178 9.59 12.05 12.14
CA GLN A 178 8.77 11.54 13.25
C GLN A 178 7.55 12.43 13.51
N LYS A 179 7.71 13.76 13.50
CA LYS A 179 6.59 14.71 13.66
C LYS A 179 5.58 14.57 12.53
N VAL A 180 6.06 14.56 11.28
CA VAL A 180 5.21 14.48 10.09
C VAL A 180 4.45 13.15 10.03
N PHE A 181 5.11 12.02 10.31
CA PHE A 181 4.42 10.73 10.40
C PHE A 181 3.35 10.74 11.50
N ASN A 182 3.64 11.32 12.67
CA ASN A 182 2.64 11.45 13.73
C ASN A 182 1.43 12.29 13.27
N ASP A 183 1.64 13.41 12.59
CA ASP A 183 0.55 14.23 12.04
C ASP A 183 -0.26 13.46 10.99
N VAL A 184 0.41 12.80 10.05
CA VAL A 184 -0.24 11.96 9.02
C VAL A 184 -1.12 10.89 9.68
N LEU A 185 -0.57 10.14 10.64
CA LEU A 185 -1.30 9.07 11.33
C LEU A 185 -2.53 9.60 12.07
N ASN A 186 -2.38 10.71 12.80
CA ASN A 186 -3.47 11.31 13.57
C ASN A 186 -4.58 11.90 12.70
N ASN A 187 -4.25 12.43 11.52
CA ASN A 187 -5.21 13.11 10.66
C ASN A 187 -5.80 12.20 9.57
N THR A 188 -5.20 11.04 9.30
CA THR A 188 -5.63 10.17 8.19
C THR A 188 -5.96 8.73 8.59
N SER A 189 -5.80 8.34 9.86
CA SER A 189 -6.30 7.04 10.31
C SER A 189 -7.80 7.12 10.58
N SER A 190 -8.59 6.33 9.86
CA SER A 190 -10.04 6.28 10.00
C SER A 190 -10.54 4.84 10.18
N SER A 191 -11.80 4.68 10.57
CA SER A 191 -12.41 3.34 10.70
C SER A 191 -12.56 2.62 9.35
N TYR A 192 -12.67 3.37 8.24
CA TYR A 192 -12.83 2.82 6.89
C TYR A 192 -11.49 2.59 6.18
N ALA A 193 -10.47 3.36 6.52
CA ALA A 193 -9.11 3.25 6.00
C ALA A 193 -8.09 3.38 7.16
N PRO A 194 -7.86 2.30 7.92
CA PRO A 194 -7.01 2.34 9.10
C PRO A 194 -5.52 2.33 8.77
N TRP A 195 -4.74 3.02 9.61
CA TRP A 195 -3.29 2.85 9.71
C TRP A 195 -2.91 1.79 10.75
N TYR A 196 -1.91 0.99 10.41
CA TYR A 196 -1.24 0.06 11.31
C TYR A 196 0.24 0.41 11.41
N VAL A 197 0.68 0.76 12.61
CA VAL A 197 2.09 1.03 12.91
C VAL A 197 2.78 -0.29 13.22
N LEU A 198 3.79 -0.65 12.43
CA LEU A 198 4.50 -1.91 12.52
C LEU A 198 5.85 -1.70 13.21
N PRO A 199 6.20 -2.49 14.25
CA PRO A 199 7.52 -2.44 14.88
C PRO A 199 8.55 -3.06 13.93
N ALA A 200 9.18 -2.22 13.11
CA ALA A 200 9.98 -2.65 11.97
C ALA A 200 11.38 -3.15 12.36
N ASP A 201 11.81 -2.94 13.61
CA ASP A 201 13.04 -3.52 14.15
C ASP A 201 12.98 -5.05 14.17
N ASN A 202 11.79 -5.61 14.38
CA ASN A 202 11.55 -7.04 14.30
C ASN A 202 10.76 -7.38 13.04
N GLU A 203 11.48 -7.80 12.01
CA GLU A 203 10.91 -8.17 10.71
C GLU A 203 9.82 -9.24 10.82
N TRP A 204 10.01 -10.25 11.68
CA TRP A 204 9.05 -11.35 11.87
C TRP A 204 7.75 -10.86 12.49
N LEU A 205 7.84 -9.96 13.48
CA LEU A 205 6.67 -9.37 14.10
C LEU A 205 5.89 -8.51 13.11
N SER A 206 6.58 -7.68 12.32
CA SER A 206 5.96 -6.87 11.27
C SER A 206 5.23 -7.74 10.24
N ARG A 207 5.87 -8.81 9.76
CA ARG A 207 5.27 -9.79 8.83
C ARG A 207 4.03 -10.48 9.44
N ALA A 208 4.10 -10.84 10.72
CA ALA A 208 2.98 -11.48 11.42
C ALA A 208 1.78 -10.54 11.56
N VAL A 209 2.01 -9.26 11.88
CA VAL A 209 0.95 -8.25 11.98
C VAL A 209 0.29 -8.01 10.62
N ILE A 210 1.07 -7.79 9.56
CA ILE A 210 0.52 -7.63 8.19
C ILE A 210 -0.33 -8.85 7.82
N THR A 211 0.20 -10.06 8.02
CA THR A 211 -0.52 -11.31 7.71
C THR A 211 -1.83 -11.41 8.47
N LYS A 212 -1.84 -11.05 9.77
CA LYS A 212 -3.05 -11.08 10.59
C LYS A 212 -4.09 -10.09 10.08
N VAL A 213 -3.70 -8.83 9.87
CA VAL A 213 -4.59 -7.75 9.38
C VAL A 213 -5.19 -8.11 8.03
N MET A 214 -4.38 -8.60 7.09
CA MET A 214 -4.87 -9.00 5.77
C MET A 214 -5.87 -10.16 5.84
N ASN A 215 -5.60 -11.16 6.69
CA ASN A 215 -6.55 -12.26 6.92
C ASN A 215 -7.87 -11.76 7.53
N GLU A 216 -7.81 -10.88 8.52
CA GLU A 216 -8.99 -10.32 9.17
C GLU A 216 -9.84 -9.51 8.18
N LYS A 217 -9.21 -8.64 7.38
CA LYS A 217 -9.93 -7.89 6.35
C LYS A 217 -10.55 -8.81 5.30
N LEU A 218 -9.83 -9.81 4.81
CA LEU A 218 -10.42 -10.74 3.84
C LEU A 218 -11.56 -11.58 4.43
N LYS A 219 -11.51 -11.93 5.72
CA LYS A 219 -12.63 -12.57 6.41
C LYS A 219 -13.83 -11.64 6.57
N GLU A 220 -13.60 -10.35 6.80
CA GLU A 220 -14.65 -9.32 6.85
C GLU A 220 -15.33 -9.14 5.48
N ILE A 221 -14.54 -9.09 4.40
CA ILE A 221 -15.04 -9.07 3.02
C ILE A 221 -15.83 -10.34 2.72
N ASN A 222 -15.41 -11.47 3.29
CA ASN A 222 -16.03 -12.78 3.13
C ASN A 222 -16.26 -13.17 1.65
N PRO A 223 -15.22 -13.11 0.80
CA PRO A 223 -15.37 -13.46 -0.61
C PRO A 223 -15.62 -14.96 -0.75
N ASP A 224 -16.31 -15.37 -1.81
CA ASP A 224 -16.53 -16.78 -2.13
C ASP A 224 -16.40 -17.09 -3.62
N PHE A 225 -16.19 -18.37 -3.94
CA PHE A 225 -16.15 -18.78 -5.34
C PHE A 225 -17.52 -18.59 -6.01
N PRO A 226 -17.56 -18.12 -7.27
CA PRO A 226 -18.80 -18.10 -8.03
C PRO A 226 -19.42 -19.50 -8.10
N THR A 227 -20.69 -19.61 -7.77
CA THR A 227 -21.44 -20.86 -7.87
C THR A 227 -21.99 -21.05 -9.28
N ILE A 228 -21.96 -22.28 -9.80
CA ILE A 228 -22.68 -22.62 -11.02
C ILE A 228 -24.17 -22.50 -10.75
N SER A 229 -24.87 -21.78 -11.63
CA SER A 229 -26.31 -21.60 -11.51
C SER A 229 -27.05 -22.89 -11.87
N LYS A 230 -28.22 -23.12 -11.27
CA LYS A 230 -28.99 -24.37 -11.45
C LYS A 230 -29.32 -24.69 -12.91
N ASP A 231 -29.51 -23.66 -13.73
CA ASP A 231 -29.76 -23.77 -15.17
C ASP A 231 -28.54 -24.31 -15.95
N LYS A 232 -27.32 -24.12 -15.43
CA LYS A 232 -26.07 -24.60 -16.02
C LYS A 232 -25.59 -25.96 -15.47
N GLU A 233 -26.19 -26.46 -14.39
CA GLU A 233 -25.81 -27.76 -13.81
C GLU A 233 -26.03 -28.92 -14.80
N LYS A 234 -27.12 -28.86 -15.57
CA LYS A 234 -27.39 -29.87 -16.59
C LYS A 234 -26.37 -29.81 -17.72
N GLU A 235 -26.08 -28.60 -18.22
CA GLU A 235 -25.08 -28.39 -19.28
C GLU A 235 -23.68 -28.85 -18.84
N LEU A 236 -23.29 -28.57 -17.59
CA LEU A 236 -22.05 -29.07 -17.00
C LEU A 236 -21.98 -30.60 -17.04
N LYS A 237 -23.05 -31.27 -16.60
CA LYS A 237 -23.11 -32.73 -16.61
C LYS A 237 -23.04 -33.29 -18.03
N ASP A 238 -23.77 -32.69 -18.97
CA ASP A 238 -23.77 -33.11 -20.38
C ASP A 238 -22.35 -32.99 -20.99
N TYR A 239 -21.58 -31.95 -20.65
CA TYR A 239 -20.18 -31.83 -21.09
C TYR A 239 -19.23 -32.81 -20.42
N ILE A 240 -19.40 -33.10 -19.12
CA ILE A 240 -18.62 -34.15 -18.43
C ILE A 240 -18.84 -35.49 -19.12
N ASP A 241 -20.12 -35.88 -19.30
CA ASP A 241 -20.50 -37.14 -19.94
C ASP A 241 -19.98 -37.25 -21.38
N LYS A 242 -19.84 -36.12 -22.09
CA LYS A 242 -19.26 -36.07 -23.44
C LYS A 242 -17.75 -36.35 -23.42
N LEU A 243 -17.01 -35.70 -22.52
CA LEU A 243 -15.55 -35.82 -22.43
C LEU A 243 -15.11 -37.19 -21.87
N GLU A 244 -15.88 -37.81 -20.97
CA GLU A 244 -15.57 -39.15 -20.46
C GLU A 244 -15.75 -40.27 -21.50
N LYS A 245 -16.41 -39.98 -22.63
CA LYS A 245 -16.65 -40.92 -23.73
C LYS A 245 -15.69 -40.76 -24.90
N GLU A 246 -14.78 -39.79 -24.86
CA GLU A 246 -13.66 -39.64 -25.82
C GLU A 246 -12.51 -40.59 -25.48
#